data_AF-A0A9E1V5S0-F1
#
_entry.id   AF-A0A9E1V5S0-F1
#
_cell.length_a   1.000
_cell.length_b   1.000
_cell.length_c   1.000
_cell.angle_alpha   90.00
_cell.angle_beta   90.00
_cell.angle_gamma   90.00
#
_symmetry.space_group_name_H-M   'P 1'
#
loop_
_entity.id
_entity.type
_entity.pdbx_description
1 polymer ?
#
loop_
_entity_poly.entity_id
_entity_poly.type
_entity_poly.pdbx_seq_one_letter_code
_entity_poly.pdbx_strand_id
1 'polypeptide(L)'
;MAFSLVAGCSSSGGELAAPATTTAAPDAGVVETTAVPATTAAPATTAAPTTTTLSDEDKFINGLENAALAVEQGDNVFINCTVEAVGIDAAWSLLDKAPDEYLDNPLSVEDETALTACIDDIAVRRETAAHLDASWGATVSTSPEFFYASDVPEYSQSLLEEALLAATALWGNYGPLEYWVAGLDVAAAEDLGDQFCAKRVELGNLSSVADCLDWDHTPNFFVERAIDSSERIVNGWGGGDAGRNGNRQWGLHLYSSSYPICFAEPSICPFADDQKTVFHEYFHAVQHAFIATANWDLRDELMHRENIWWSEGGAEYMAQVGSQEMRDSGVLTASEWAPLPERFGWMIWDIQEWMSDNPGQSPSTIGYGDDGHVAYSYGAWAHAYLAFKFSPGVLLDTFYPGLNELGWEGAFANTYGMNSADFIVEFDEFMAQPVDVLVEILP
;
A
#
# COMPACT_ATOMS: atom_id res chain seq x y z
N MET A 1 -7.63 -17.81 5.07
CA MET A 1 -7.92 -16.80 4.04
C MET A 1 -8.34 -15.56 4.77
N ALA A 2 -7.40 -14.62 4.90
CA ALA A 2 -7.59 -13.37 5.61
C ALA A 2 -8.37 -12.41 4.71
N PHE A 3 -9.45 -11.83 5.23
CA PHE A 3 -10.13 -10.70 4.63
C PHE A 3 -9.16 -9.51 4.63
N SER A 4 -8.78 -9.01 3.46
CA SER A 4 -8.12 -7.71 3.34
C SER A 4 -9.18 -6.63 3.61
N LEU A 5 -9.10 -5.97 4.76
CA LEU A 5 -9.60 -4.61 4.90
C LEU A 5 -8.55 -3.69 4.27
N VAL A 6 -8.89 -3.08 3.14
CA VAL A 6 -8.18 -1.89 2.65
C VAL A 6 -9.11 -0.72 2.94
N ALA A 7 -8.59 0.27 3.67
CA ALA A 7 -9.27 1.54 3.86
C ALA A 7 -9.28 2.30 2.53
N GLY A 8 -10.46 2.74 2.08
CA GLY A 8 -10.56 3.69 0.99
C GLY A 8 -10.03 5.05 1.44
N CYS A 9 -9.17 5.65 0.63
CA CYS A 9 -8.68 7.01 0.80
C CYS A 9 -9.81 7.99 0.45
N SER A 10 -10.77 8.17 1.37
CA SER A 10 -11.84 9.16 1.20
C SER A 10 -11.31 10.56 1.45
N SER A 11 -11.38 11.44 0.45
CA SER A 11 -11.25 12.88 0.67
C SER A 11 -12.56 13.42 1.25
N SER A 12 -12.72 13.41 2.57
CA SER A 12 -13.90 14.00 3.23
C SER A 12 -13.68 15.49 3.47
N GLY A 13 -14.42 16.33 2.74
CA GLY A 13 -14.69 17.70 3.16
C GLY A 13 -15.68 17.69 4.33
N GLY A 14 -15.32 18.32 5.46
CA GLY A 14 -16.16 18.35 6.66
C GLY A 14 -17.30 19.37 6.59
N GLU A 15 -18.51 18.98 7.02
CA GLU A 15 -19.23 19.64 8.12
C GLU A 15 -20.55 18.92 8.52
N LEU A 16 -20.58 18.47 9.78
CA LEU A 16 -21.63 18.46 10.81
C LEU A 16 -23.14 18.40 10.43
N ALA A 17 -23.82 17.33 10.86
CA ALA A 17 -25.24 17.39 11.23
C ALA A 17 -25.60 16.48 12.43
N ALA A 18 -26.23 17.09 13.44
CA ALA A 18 -26.70 16.48 14.69
C ALA A 18 -28.12 15.83 14.55
N PRO A 19 -28.61 15.05 15.54
CA PRO A 19 -29.39 13.84 15.30
C PRO A 19 -30.91 14.02 15.25
N ALA A 20 -31.59 13.12 14.54
CA ALA A 20 -33.05 12.94 14.62
C ALA A 20 -33.43 11.48 14.93
N THR A 21 -34.32 11.36 15.91
CA THR A 21 -34.83 10.14 16.56
C THR A 21 -35.93 9.40 15.78
N THR A 22 -35.84 8.06 15.85
CA THR A 22 -36.92 7.06 15.96
C THR A 22 -38.04 6.99 14.91
N THR A 23 -38.24 5.80 14.33
CA THR A 23 -39.46 4.97 14.55
C THR A 23 -39.33 3.61 13.84
N ALA A 24 -39.83 2.56 14.50
CA ALA A 24 -39.76 1.18 14.05
C ALA A 24 -41.12 0.62 13.60
N ALA A 25 -41.03 -0.48 12.83
CA ALA A 25 -41.98 -1.57 12.56
C ALA A 25 -43.00 -1.37 11.39
N PRO A 26 -43.57 -2.44 10.79
CA PRO A 26 -43.45 -3.87 11.14
C PRO A 26 -43.22 -4.90 9.99
N ASP A 27 -42.70 -6.04 10.44
CA ASP A 27 -42.90 -7.45 10.06
C ASP A 27 -43.84 -7.83 8.88
N ALA A 28 -43.30 -8.63 7.94
CA ALA A 28 -44.08 -9.33 6.92
C ALA A 28 -43.46 -10.70 6.55
N GLY A 29 -44.01 -11.76 7.16
CA GLY A 29 -44.43 -13.00 6.49
C GLY A 29 -43.39 -13.85 5.75
N VAL A 30 -42.79 -14.82 6.44
CA VAL A 30 -42.04 -15.93 5.84
C VAL A 30 -43.01 -16.96 5.24
N VAL A 31 -42.84 -17.27 3.96
CA VAL A 31 -43.51 -18.37 3.26
C VAL A 31 -42.55 -19.55 3.14
N GLU A 32 -42.98 -20.66 3.75
CA GLU A 32 -42.35 -21.99 3.73
C GLU A 32 -42.36 -22.57 2.30
N THR A 33 -41.21 -22.99 1.78
CA THR A 33 -41.16 -23.87 0.60
C THR A 33 -40.34 -25.13 0.90
N THR A 34 -40.95 -26.24 0.54
CA THR A 34 -40.62 -27.62 0.89
C THR A 34 -39.43 -28.17 0.10
N ALA A 35 -38.48 -28.79 0.81
CA ALA A 35 -37.37 -29.55 0.26
C ALA A 35 -37.80 -30.90 -0.33
N VAL A 36 -37.15 -31.32 -1.42
CA VAL A 36 -37.25 -32.64 -2.08
C VAL A 36 -35.83 -33.25 -2.14
N PRO A 37 -35.66 -34.58 -1.94
CA PRO A 37 -34.43 -35.13 -1.38
C PRO A 37 -33.33 -35.47 -2.41
N ALA A 38 -32.09 -35.31 -1.97
CA ALA A 38 -30.88 -35.71 -2.68
C ALA A 38 -30.74 -37.24 -2.76
N THR A 39 -30.36 -37.74 -3.93
CA THR A 39 -29.93 -39.14 -4.13
C THR A 39 -28.46 -39.17 -4.54
N THR A 40 -27.75 -40.05 -3.84
CA THR A 40 -26.33 -40.40 -3.88
C THR A 40 -25.83 -40.98 -5.21
N ALA A 41 -24.65 -40.56 -5.64
CA ALA A 41 -23.62 -41.43 -6.22
C ALA A 41 -22.26 -40.71 -6.25
N ALA A 42 -21.33 -41.14 -5.40
CA ALA A 42 -19.92 -40.73 -5.46
C ALA A 42 -19.17 -41.55 -6.54
N PRO A 43 -18.33 -40.95 -7.39
CA PRO A 43 -17.30 -41.67 -8.11
C PRO A 43 -15.96 -41.64 -7.36
N ALA A 44 -15.21 -42.72 -7.59
CA ALA A 44 -14.00 -43.15 -6.93
C ALA A 44 -12.90 -42.08 -6.77
N THR A 45 -12.27 -42.11 -5.59
CA THR A 45 -11.02 -41.46 -5.22
C THR A 45 -9.88 -41.87 -6.15
N THR A 46 -9.37 -40.91 -6.93
CA THR A 46 -7.99 -40.94 -7.44
C THR A 46 -7.08 -40.57 -6.27
N ALA A 47 -6.02 -41.35 -6.04
CA ALA A 47 -5.10 -41.15 -4.93
C ALA A 47 -4.51 -39.73 -4.95
N ALA A 48 -4.63 -39.02 -3.83
CA ALA A 48 -3.94 -37.76 -3.60
C ALA A 48 -2.42 -37.99 -3.66
N PRO A 49 -1.63 -37.06 -4.23
CA PRO A 49 -0.18 -37.12 -4.11
C PRO A 49 0.17 -37.06 -2.62
N THR A 50 0.96 -38.01 -2.15
CA THR A 50 1.48 -37.99 -0.78
C THR A 50 2.51 -36.87 -0.70
N THR A 51 2.12 -35.71 -0.20
CA THR A 51 3.06 -34.70 0.27
C THR A 51 3.71 -35.24 1.54
N THR A 52 4.91 -35.81 1.40
CA THR A 52 5.82 -36.01 2.53
C THR A 52 6.20 -34.64 3.08
N THR A 53 5.60 -34.26 4.20
CA THR A 53 6.04 -33.11 4.99
C THR A 53 7.42 -33.44 5.57
N LEU A 54 8.42 -32.64 5.21
CA LEU A 54 9.76 -32.68 5.80
C LEU A 54 9.67 -32.43 7.31
N SER A 55 10.52 -33.09 8.09
CA SER A 55 10.66 -32.79 9.51
C SER A 55 11.25 -31.39 9.70
N ASP A 56 11.08 -30.77 10.87
CA ASP A 56 11.64 -29.43 11.12
C ASP A 56 13.18 -29.43 11.07
N GLU A 57 13.79 -30.56 11.42
CA GLU A 57 15.22 -30.83 11.28
C GLU A 57 15.66 -30.87 9.80
N ASP A 58 14.92 -31.58 8.95
CA ASP A 58 15.19 -31.62 7.50
C ASP A 58 15.00 -30.23 6.86
N LYS A 59 14.04 -29.42 7.33
CA LYS A 59 13.84 -28.05 6.83
C LYS A 59 15.01 -27.15 7.17
N PHE A 60 15.49 -27.22 8.42
CA PHE A 60 16.64 -26.45 8.88
C PHE A 60 17.91 -26.80 8.07
N ILE A 61 18.17 -28.09 7.88
CA ILE A 61 19.32 -28.57 7.09
C ILE A 61 19.24 -28.11 5.63
N ASN A 62 18.08 -28.29 4.99
CA ASN A 62 17.88 -27.82 3.61
C ASN A 62 18.00 -26.29 3.50
N GLY A 63 17.58 -25.55 4.53
CA GLY A 63 17.72 -24.10 4.62
C GLY A 63 19.18 -23.65 4.66
N LEU A 64 20.00 -24.33 5.45
CA LEU A 64 21.45 -24.09 5.54
C LEU A 64 22.17 -24.33 4.20
N GLU A 65 21.87 -25.44 3.53
CA GLU A 65 22.46 -25.75 2.22
C GLU A 65 22.13 -24.66 1.18
N ASN A 66 20.88 -24.19 1.18
CA ASN A 66 20.44 -23.12 0.28
C ASN A 66 21.09 -21.77 0.61
N ALA A 67 21.27 -21.46 1.89
CA ALA A 67 21.94 -20.25 2.34
C ALA A 67 23.43 -20.26 1.98
N ALA A 68 24.11 -21.40 2.14
CA ALA A 68 25.50 -21.58 1.72
C ALA A 68 25.68 -21.38 0.21
N LEU A 69 24.77 -21.94 -0.59
CA LEU A 69 24.77 -21.74 -2.04
C LEU A 69 24.58 -20.26 -2.43
N ALA A 70 23.79 -19.49 -1.66
CA ALA A 70 23.59 -18.06 -1.90
C ALA A 70 24.89 -17.27 -1.64
N VAL A 71 25.60 -17.59 -0.56
CA VAL A 71 26.91 -16.98 -0.26
C VAL A 71 27.95 -17.29 -1.35
N GLU A 72 27.99 -18.51 -1.87
CA GLU A 72 28.85 -18.86 -3.01
C GLU A 72 28.53 -18.06 -4.28
N GLN A 73 27.27 -17.66 -4.45
CA GLN A 73 26.77 -16.84 -5.56
C GLN A 73 26.97 -15.33 -5.33
N GLY A 74 27.55 -14.93 -4.20
CA GLY A 74 27.87 -13.54 -3.87
C GLY A 74 26.79 -12.81 -3.07
N ASP A 75 25.76 -13.52 -2.60
CA ASP A 75 24.75 -12.96 -1.69
C ASP A 75 25.22 -13.10 -0.23
N ASN A 76 25.63 -11.97 0.35
CA ASN A 76 26.17 -11.93 1.70
C ASN A 76 25.12 -11.68 2.80
N VAL A 77 23.82 -11.65 2.46
CA VAL A 77 22.76 -11.38 3.46
C VAL A 77 22.80 -12.42 4.59
N PHE A 78 22.94 -13.70 4.24
CA PHE A 78 23.06 -14.76 5.23
C PHE A 78 24.23 -14.57 6.16
N ILE A 79 25.42 -14.36 5.60
CA ILE A 79 26.63 -14.29 6.40
C ILE A 79 26.61 -13.05 7.29
N ASN A 80 26.06 -11.93 6.83
CA ASN A 80 25.90 -10.72 7.64
C ASN A 80 24.93 -10.96 8.81
N CYS A 81 23.74 -11.52 8.56
CA CYS A 81 22.76 -11.88 9.59
C CYS A 81 23.36 -12.86 10.61
N THR A 82 24.08 -13.87 10.13
CA THR A 82 24.65 -14.92 10.97
C THR A 82 25.84 -14.42 11.81
N VAL A 83 26.65 -13.50 11.27
CA VAL A 83 27.74 -12.86 12.02
C VAL A 83 27.19 -12.05 13.21
N GLU A 84 26.07 -11.36 13.03
CA GLU A 84 25.40 -10.62 14.11
C GLU A 84 24.79 -11.56 15.15
N ALA A 85 24.18 -12.65 14.69
CA ALA A 85 23.50 -13.61 15.56
C ALA A 85 24.45 -14.45 16.42
N VAL A 86 25.51 -15.03 15.82
CA VAL A 86 26.36 -16.04 16.48
C VAL A 86 27.85 -15.70 16.47
N GLY A 87 28.23 -14.56 15.88
CA GLY A 87 29.63 -14.13 15.76
C GLY A 87 30.36 -14.72 14.55
N ILE A 88 31.43 -14.04 14.13
CA ILE A 88 32.13 -14.32 12.86
C ILE A 88 32.71 -15.74 12.75
N ASP A 89 33.34 -16.24 13.81
CA ASP A 89 33.96 -17.57 13.78
C ASP A 89 32.92 -18.69 13.68
N ALA A 90 31.77 -18.53 14.34
CA ALA A 90 30.67 -19.47 14.26
C ALA A 90 29.98 -19.39 12.88
N ALA A 91 29.73 -18.19 12.37
CA ALA A 91 29.11 -17.98 11.06
C ALA A 91 29.89 -18.62 9.91
N TRP A 92 31.22 -18.46 9.87
CA TRP A 92 32.05 -19.13 8.88
C TRP A 92 32.15 -20.63 9.12
N SER A 93 32.17 -21.09 10.37
CA SER A 93 32.16 -22.52 10.67
C SER A 93 30.86 -23.20 10.21
N LEU A 94 29.74 -22.48 10.17
CA LEU A 94 28.46 -23.01 9.71
C LEU A 94 28.44 -23.23 8.18
N LEU A 95 29.06 -22.34 7.41
CA LEU A 95 29.17 -22.49 5.95
C LEU A 95 30.09 -23.63 5.51
N ASP A 96 31.08 -23.97 6.32
CA ASP A 96 32.09 -25.00 6.01
C ASP A 96 31.68 -26.42 6.44
N LYS A 97 30.59 -26.58 7.22
CA LYS A 97 30.16 -27.88 7.76
C LYS A 97 29.26 -28.64 6.80
N ALA A 98 29.49 -29.95 6.71
CA ALA A 98 28.58 -30.84 6.01
C ALA A 98 27.26 -31.00 6.81
N PRO A 99 26.10 -31.14 6.13
CA PRO A 99 24.77 -31.28 6.73
C PRO A 99 24.65 -32.31 7.88
N ASP A 100 25.40 -33.40 7.79
CA ASP A 100 25.42 -34.50 8.75
C ASP A 100 26.23 -34.20 10.02
N GLU A 101 27.17 -33.26 9.97
CA GLU A 101 27.96 -32.83 11.14
C GLU A 101 27.12 -32.04 12.17
N TYR A 102 25.96 -31.52 11.76
CA TYR A 102 25.00 -30.85 12.64
C TYR A 102 24.26 -31.82 13.57
N LEU A 103 24.07 -33.06 13.13
CA LEU A 103 23.39 -34.11 13.88
C LEU A 103 24.21 -34.60 15.08
N ASP A 104 25.54 -34.53 14.94
CA ASP A 104 26.48 -35.03 15.95
C ASP A 104 26.85 -33.96 17.00
N ASN A 105 26.61 -32.68 16.73
CA ASN A 105 26.89 -31.57 17.66
C ASN A 105 25.89 -30.42 17.52
N PRO A 106 24.71 -30.52 18.15
CA PRO A 106 23.63 -29.54 17.98
C PRO A 106 23.99 -28.18 18.56
N LEU A 107 23.43 -27.13 17.94
CA LEU A 107 23.55 -25.75 18.40
C LEU A 107 22.80 -25.54 19.73
N SER A 108 23.07 -24.41 20.39
CA SER A 108 22.17 -23.99 21.47
C SER A 108 20.81 -23.60 20.89
N VAL A 109 19.75 -23.73 21.67
CA VAL A 109 18.38 -23.37 21.24
C VAL A 109 18.29 -21.90 20.80
N GLU A 110 19.06 -21.01 21.44
CA GLU A 110 19.11 -19.59 21.12
C GLU A 110 19.77 -19.36 19.75
N ASP A 111 20.90 -20.03 19.49
CA ASP A 111 21.61 -19.95 18.21
C ASP A 111 20.80 -20.59 17.07
N GLU A 112 20.13 -21.73 17.34
CA GLU A 112 19.26 -22.40 16.36
C GLU A 112 18.05 -21.53 15.98
N THR A 113 17.46 -20.84 16.97
CA THR A 113 16.35 -19.91 16.74
C THR A 113 16.81 -18.71 15.91
N ALA A 114 17.95 -18.11 16.27
CA ALA A 114 18.51 -16.97 15.54
C ALA A 114 18.92 -17.36 14.11
N LEU A 115 19.50 -18.55 13.92
CA LEU A 115 19.90 -19.04 12.60
C LEU A 115 18.70 -19.41 11.73
N THR A 116 17.64 -19.98 12.33
CA THR A 116 16.37 -20.22 11.62
C THR A 116 15.78 -18.90 11.11
N ALA A 117 15.82 -17.83 11.91
CA ALA A 117 15.37 -16.51 11.46
C ALA A 117 16.20 -15.99 10.26
N CYS A 118 17.54 -16.15 10.27
CA CYS A 118 18.38 -15.78 9.13
C CYS A 118 18.10 -16.64 7.88
N ILE A 119 17.88 -17.95 8.06
CA ILE A 119 17.55 -18.88 6.96
C ILE A 119 16.21 -18.50 6.32
N ASP A 120 15.20 -18.23 7.14
CA ASP A 120 13.87 -17.83 6.68
C ASP A 120 13.94 -16.51 5.91
N ASP A 121 14.72 -15.53 6.38
CA ASP A 121 14.92 -14.25 5.70
C ASP A 121 15.49 -14.43 4.27
N ILE A 122 16.50 -15.30 4.07
CA ILE A 122 17.06 -15.55 2.73
C ILE A 122 16.12 -16.34 1.85
N ALA A 123 15.47 -17.37 2.41
CA ALA A 123 14.50 -18.15 1.66
C ALA A 123 13.41 -17.22 1.10
N VAL A 124 12.93 -16.29 1.94
CA VAL A 124 11.97 -15.24 1.56
C VAL A 124 12.54 -14.28 0.51
N ARG A 125 13.79 -13.80 0.66
CA ARG A 125 14.46 -12.90 -0.31
C ARG A 125 14.72 -13.55 -1.67
N ARG A 126 15.05 -14.85 -1.71
CA ARG A 126 15.30 -15.58 -2.96
C ARG A 126 14.01 -15.93 -3.71
N GLU A 127 12.97 -16.35 -2.99
CA GLU A 127 11.63 -16.56 -3.57
C GLU A 127 11.11 -15.25 -4.18
N THR A 128 11.30 -14.16 -3.46
CA THR A 128 11.07 -12.78 -3.91
C THR A 128 11.77 -12.39 -5.21
N ALA A 129 13.07 -12.68 -5.34
CA ALA A 129 13.85 -12.33 -6.54
C ALA A 129 13.40 -13.14 -7.76
N ALA A 130 12.79 -14.31 -7.56
CA ALA A 130 12.23 -15.12 -8.63
C ALA A 130 10.89 -14.59 -9.17
N HIS A 131 10.21 -13.70 -8.42
CA HIS A 131 8.88 -13.17 -8.76
C HIS A 131 8.86 -11.71 -9.22
N LEU A 132 9.94 -10.97 -9.04
CA LEU A 132 10.07 -9.59 -9.50
C LEU A 132 10.90 -9.57 -10.80
N ASP A 133 10.40 -8.87 -11.83
CA ASP A 133 11.19 -8.63 -13.04
C ASP A 133 12.45 -7.81 -12.69
N ALA A 134 13.51 -7.96 -13.48
CA ALA A 134 14.77 -7.23 -13.33
C ALA A 134 14.61 -5.70 -13.41
N SER A 135 13.44 -5.21 -13.88
CA SER A 135 13.10 -3.78 -13.90
C SER A 135 12.46 -3.27 -12.60
N TRP A 136 12.07 -4.14 -11.66
CA TRP A 136 11.44 -3.72 -10.41
C TRP A 136 12.40 -2.83 -9.60
N GLY A 137 11.90 -1.68 -9.13
CA GLY A 137 12.71 -0.69 -8.41
C GLY A 137 13.54 0.23 -9.31
N ALA A 138 13.50 0.03 -10.63
CA ALA A 138 14.08 0.94 -11.60
C ALA A 138 13.00 1.71 -12.36
N THR A 139 13.34 2.91 -12.84
CA THR A 139 12.45 3.65 -13.73
C THR A 139 12.41 3.00 -15.12
N VAL A 140 11.22 2.93 -15.72
CA VAL A 140 11.00 2.35 -17.05
C VAL A 140 10.57 3.42 -18.05
N SER A 141 10.75 3.13 -19.34
CA SER A 141 10.28 4.00 -20.44
C SER A 141 8.87 3.69 -20.92
N THR A 142 8.29 2.58 -20.45
CA THR A 142 6.94 2.15 -20.83
C THR A 142 5.92 3.05 -20.14
N SER A 143 5.00 3.62 -20.92
CA SER A 143 3.91 4.44 -20.38
C SER A 143 2.93 3.57 -19.56
N PRO A 144 2.31 4.12 -18.51
CA PRO A 144 1.12 3.53 -17.90
C PRO A 144 0.06 3.08 -18.92
N GLU A 145 -0.60 1.95 -18.65
CA GLU A 145 -1.82 1.52 -19.34
C GLU A 145 -3.05 1.98 -18.56
N PHE A 146 -4.05 2.52 -19.25
CA PHE A 146 -5.29 3.00 -18.65
C PHE A 146 -6.50 2.23 -19.18
N PHE A 147 -7.43 1.93 -18.29
CA PHE A 147 -8.67 1.21 -18.57
C PHE A 147 -9.83 1.94 -17.90
N TYR A 148 -10.88 2.22 -18.67
CA TYR A 148 -12.01 3.02 -18.21
C TYR A 148 -13.32 2.27 -18.45
N ALA A 149 -14.26 2.42 -17.51
CA ALA A 149 -15.65 2.12 -17.80
C ALA A 149 -16.14 3.01 -18.97
N SER A 150 -17.04 2.47 -19.79
CA SER A 150 -17.41 3.08 -21.08
C SER A 150 -18.08 4.46 -20.98
N ASP A 151 -18.54 4.82 -19.79
CA ASP A 151 -19.24 6.06 -19.45
C ASP A 151 -18.35 7.11 -18.80
N VAL A 152 -17.05 6.85 -18.61
CA VAL A 152 -16.08 7.88 -18.18
C VAL A 152 -15.78 8.83 -19.36
N PRO A 153 -16.04 10.14 -19.26
CA PRO A 153 -15.83 11.07 -20.37
C PRO A 153 -14.36 11.20 -20.78
N GLU A 154 -14.07 11.24 -22.09
CA GLU A 154 -12.70 11.36 -22.65
C GLU A 154 -11.89 12.52 -22.06
N TYR A 155 -12.56 13.64 -21.74
CA TYR A 155 -11.91 14.78 -21.09
C TYR A 155 -11.42 14.44 -19.68
N SER A 156 -12.22 13.74 -18.88
CA SER A 156 -11.82 13.29 -17.53
C SER A 156 -10.71 12.24 -17.60
N GLN A 157 -10.75 11.35 -18.61
CA GLN A 157 -9.66 10.41 -18.88
C GLN A 157 -8.34 11.17 -19.11
N SER A 158 -8.38 12.18 -20.00
CA SER A 158 -7.20 13.00 -20.33
C SER A 158 -6.60 13.72 -19.11
N LEU A 159 -7.44 14.24 -18.20
CA LEU A 159 -6.98 14.88 -16.96
C LEU A 159 -6.34 13.88 -15.98
N LEU A 160 -6.88 12.67 -15.87
CA LEU A 160 -6.31 11.61 -15.05
C LEU A 160 -4.96 11.13 -15.60
N GLU A 161 -4.88 10.91 -16.92
CA GLU A 161 -3.63 10.55 -17.59
C GLU A 161 -2.57 11.64 -17.43
N GLU A 162 -2.95 12.91 -17.60
CA GLU A 162 -2.06 14.06 -17.37
C GLU A 162 -1.51 14.07 -15.94
N ALA A 163 -2.37 13.89 -14.93
CA ALA A 163 -1.95 13.86 -13.54
C ALA A 163 -0.98 12.70 -13.26
N LEU A 164 -1.29 11.49 -13.74
CA LEU A 164 -0.43 10.33 -13.52
C LEU A 164 0.92 10.49 -14.23
N LEU A 165 0.91 10.95 -15.48
CA LEU A 165 2.14 11.18 -16.24
C LEU A 165 2.99 12.29 -15.60
N ALA A 166 2.38 13.35 -15.09
CA ALA A 166 3.08 14.39 -14.33
C ALA A 166 3.76 13.81 -13.07
N ALA A 167 3.05 12.98 -12.30
CA ALA A 167 3.61 12.34 -11.12
C ALA A 167 4.79 11.40 -11.48
N THR A 168 4.66 10.63 -12.57
CA THR A 168 5.75 9.76 -13.07
C THR A 168 6.96 10.54 -13.54
N ALA A 169 6.76 11.74 -14.12
CA ALA A 169 7.85 12.61 -14.53
C ALA A 169 8.54 13.26 -13.32
N LEU A 170 7.78 13.56 -12.26
CA LEU A 170 8.27 14.20 -11.04
C LEU A 170 9.12 13.24 -10.18
N TRP A 171 8.64 12.01 -9.97
CA TRP A 171 9.30 11.06 -9.04
C TRP A 171 10.00 9.89 -9.74
N GLY A 172 9.96 9.83 -11.07
CA GLY A 172 10.43 8.70 -11.85
C GLY A 172 9.32 7.70 -12.13
N ASN A 173 9.31 7.11 -13.33
CA ASN A 173 8.27 6.20 -13.82
C ASN A 173 8.53 4.75 -13.38
N TYR A 174 7.91 4.30 -12.30
CA TYR A 174 8.06 2.95 -11.78
C TYR A 174 6.93 2.05 -12.29
N GLY A 175 7.26 1.07 -13.14
CA GLY A 175 6.28 0.18 -13.79
C GLY A 175 6.80 -1.24 -13.97
N PRO A 176 6.03 -2.14 -14.62
CA PRO A 176 4.77 -1.90 -15.34
C PRO A 176 3.62 -1.35 -14.48
N LEU A 177 2.76 -0.51 -15.06
CA LEU A 177 1.67 0.16 -14.35
C LEU A 177 0.35 0.09 -15.14
N GLU A 178 -0.72 -0.30 -14.45
CA GLU A 178 -2.09 -0.28 -14.97
C GLU A 178 -3.01 0.54 -14.05
N TYR A 179 -3.87 1.38 -14.63
CA TYR A 179 -4.85 2.17 -13.90
C TYR A 179 -6.26 1.90 -14.42
N TRP A 180 -7.15 1.44 -13.53
CA TRP A 180 -8.53 1.03 -13.85
C TRP A 180 -9.53 1.96 -13.20
N VAL A 181 -10.42 2.58 -13.98
CA VAL A 181 -11.31 3.66 -13.49
C VAL A 181 -12.76 3.28 -13.67
N ALA A 182 -13.48 3.18 -12.55
CA ALA A 182 -14.91 2.92 -12.54
C ALA A 182 -15.72 4.10 -13.11
N GLY A 183 -16.88 3.78 -13.66
CA GLY A 183 -17.87 4.73 -14.16
C GLY A 183 -18.92 5.09 -13.13
N LEU A 184 -20.04 5.62 -13.59
CA LEU A 184 -21.28 5.83 -12.82
C LEU A 184 -22.33 4.74 -13.13
N ASP A 185 -22.30 4.19 -14.35
CA ASP A 185 -23.20 3.13 -14.78
C ASP A 185 -22.73 1.75 -14.31
N VAL A 186 -23.63 1.04 -13.61
CA VAL A 186 -23.34 -0.29 -13.06
C VAL A 186 -23.00 -1.30 -14.14
N ALA A 187 -23.69 -1.28 -15.30
CA ALA A 187 -23.40 -2.23 -16.36
C ALA A 187 -22.04 -1.94 -17.03
N ALA A 188 -21.68 -0.67 -17.20
CA ALA A 188 -20.34 -0.29 -17.66
C ALA A 188 -19.24 -0.69 -16.67
N ALA A 189 -19.52 -0.66 -15.36
CA ALA A 189 -18.61 -1.15 -14.32
C ALA A 189 -18.47 -2.69 -14.33
N GLU A 190 -19.57 -3.42 -14.53
CA GLU A 190 -19.54 -4.89 -14.74
C GLU A 190 -18.72 -5.26 -15.97
N ASP A 191 -18.92 -4.56 -17.10
CA ASP A 191 -18.15 -4.74 -18.33
C ASP A 191 -16.65 -4.45 -18.13
N LEU A 192 -16.30 -3.48 -17.27
CA LEU A 192 -14.90 -3.21 -16.90
C LEU A 192 -14.32 -4.35 -16.05
N GLY A 193 -15.11 -4.91 -15.12
CA GLY A 193 -14.75 -6.08 -14.33
C GLY A 193 -14.48 -7.31 -15.20
N ASP A 194 -15.31 -7.56 -16.21
CA ASP A 194 -15.13 -8.64 -17.19
C ASP A 194 -13.81 -8.48 -17.95
N GLN A 195 -13.50 -7.26 -18.41
CA GLN A 195 -12.23 -6.95 -19.09
C GLN A 195 -11.02 -7.18 -18.19
N PHE A 196 -11.10 -6.73 -16.93
CA PHE A 196 -10.07 -6.93 -15.93
C PHE A 196 -9.76 -8.43 -15.73
N CYS A 197 -10.80 -9.22 -15.43
CA CYS A 197 -10.67 -10.64 -15.17
C CYS A 197 -10.19 -11.43 -16.39
N ALA A 198 -10.67 -11.08 -17.59
CA ALA A 198 -10.20 -11.68 -18.84
C ALA A 198 -8.70 -11.42 -19.05
N LYS A 199 -8.25 -10.17 -18.87
CA LYS A 199 -6.82 -9.81 -19.00
C LYS A 199 -5.96 -10.54 -17.96
N ARG A 200 -6.41 -10.65 -16.70
CA ARG A 200 -5.68 -11.42 -15.67
C ARG A 200 -5.53 -12.89 -16.04
N VAL A 201 -6.57 -13.52 -16.60
CA VAL A 201 -6.50 -14.93 -17.05
C VAL A 201 -5.62 -15.09 -18.28
N GLU A 202 -5.70 -14.18 -19.25
CA GLU A 202 -4.86 -14.21 -20.46
C GLU A 202 -3.37 -14.10 -20.12
N LEU A 203 -3.02 -13.26 -19.14
CA LEU A 203 -1.65 -13.10 -18.64
C LEU A 203 -1.22 -14.24 -17.70
N GLY A 204 -2.09 -15.21 -17.42
CA GLY A 204 -1.82 -16.31 -16.49
C GLY A 204 -1.71 -15.88 -15.03
N ASN A 205 -2.18 -14.68 -14.69
CA ASN A 205 -2.23 -14.16 -13.32
C ASN A 205 -3.31 -14.85 -12.48
N LEU A 206 -4.42 -15.24 -13.12
CA LEU A 206 -5.54 -15.96 -12.54
C LEU A 206 -5.93 -17.14 -13.43
N SER A 207 -6.61 -18.14 -12.85
CA SER A 207 -7.00 -19.37 -13.55
C SER A 207 -8.42 -19.37 -14.12
N SER A 208 -9.30 -18.49 -13.62
CA SER A 208 -10.73 -18.49 -13.93
C SER A 208 -11.28 -17.07 -13.93
N VAL A 209 -11.97 -16.70 -15.01
CA VAL A 209 -12.71 -15.42 -15.09
C VAL A 209 -13.87 -15.43 -14.11
N ALA A 210 -14.60 -16.54 -14.00
CA ALA A 210 -15.74 -16.65 -13.09
C ALA A 210 -15.31 -16.48 -11.62
N ASP A 211 -14.19 -17.12 -11.22
CA ASP A 211 -13.71 -17.00 -9.84
C ASP A 211 -13.22 -15.58 -9.55
N CYS A 212 -12.64 -14.91 -10.55
CA CYS A 212 -12.23 -13.51 -10.44
C CYS A 212 -13.44 -12.59 -10.21
N LEU A 213 -14.51 -12.73 -10.99
CA LEU A 213 -15.72 -11.93 -10.81
C LEU A 213 -16.40 -12.19 -9.46
N ASP A 214 -16.41 -13.44 -9.01
CA ASP A 214 -17.05 -13.82 -7.75
C ASP A 214 -16.24 -13.38 -6.50
N TRP A 215 -14.90 -13.39 -6.58
CA TRP A 215 -14.04 -13.33 -5.38
C TRP A 215 -12.91 -12.30 -5.43
N ASP A 216 -12.54 -11.78 -6.60
CA ASP A 216 -11.53 -10.73 -6.67
C ASP A 216 -12.12 -9.39 -6.22
N HIS A 217 -11.33 -8.63 -5.47
CA HIS A 217 -11.75 -7.35 -4.94
C HIS A 217 -11.96 -6.31 -6.05
N THR A 218 -11.11 -6.31 -7.07
CA THR A 218 -11.04 -5.26 -8.09
C THR A 218 -12.32 -5.14 -8.94
N PRO A 219 -12.89 -6.22 -9.53
CA PRO A 219 -14.14 -6.12 -10.27
C PRO A 219 -15.33 -5.70 -9.38
N ASN A 220 -15.39 -6.20 -8.14
CA ASN A 220 -16.43 -5.82 -7.19
C ASN A 220 -16.34 -4.34 -6.79
N PHE A 221 -15.11 -3.85 -6.60
CA PHE A 221 -14.85 -2.44 -6.33
C PHE A 221 -15.42 -1.54 -7.41
N PHE A 222 -15.31 -1.88 -8.70
CA PHE A 222 -15.86 -1.03 -9.78
C PHE A 222 -17.38 -0.83 -9.66
N VAL A 223 -18.11 -1.91 -9.39
CA VAL A 223 -19.58 -1.87 -9.25
C VAL A 223 -19.98 -1.06 -8.01
N GLU A 224 -19.32 -1.30 -6.88
CA GLU A 224 -19.57 -0.55 -5.65
C GLU A 224 -19.31 0.95 -5.83
N ARG A 225 -18.19 1.30 -6.47
CA ARG A 225 -17.82 2.71 -6.69
C ARG A 225 -18.73 3.41 -7.70
N ALA A 226 -19.31 2.69 -8.66
CA ALA A 226 -20.27 3.29 -9.59
C ALA A 226 -21.55 3.76 -8.87
N ILE A 227 -22.03 2.96 -7.92
CA ILE A 227 -23.19 3.29 -7.07
C ILE A 227 -22.85 4.45 -6.13
N ASP A 228 -21.73 4.34 -5.42
CA ASP A 228 -21.29 5.35 -4.45
C ASP A 228 -21.02 6.71 -5.11
N SER A 229 -20.31 6.73 -6.24
CA SER A 229 -20.03 7.96 -6.99
C SER A 229 -21.31 8.65 -7.46
N SER A 230 -22.29 7.86 -7.91
CA SER A 230 -23.60 8.39 -8.31
C SER A 230 -24.34 9.04 -7.13
N GLU A 231 -24.29 8.43 -5.94
CA GLU A 231 -24.88 9.00 -4.73
C GLU A 231 -24.17 10.28 -4.30
N ARG A 232 -22.84 10.31 -4.36
CA ARG A 232 -22.02 11.48 -4.00
C ARG A 232 -22.34 12.67 -4.92
N ILE A 233 -22.44 12.46 -6.23
CA ILE A 233 -22.84 13.51 -7.18
C ILE A 233 -24.23 14.06 -6.87
N VAL A 234 -25.21 13.19 -6.57
CA VAL A 234 -26.58 13.62 -6.23
C VAL A 234 -26.62 14.49 -4.97
N ASN A 235 -25.75 14.19 -3.99
CA ASN A 235 -25.63 14.96 -2.75
C ASN A 235 -24.70 16.19 -2.88
N GLY A 236 -24.08 16.39 -4.04
CA GLY A 236 -23.13 17.49 -4.26
C GLY A 236 -21.80 17.29 -3.53
N TRP A 237 -21.39 16.04 -3.31
CA TRP A 237 -20.14 15.68 -2.67
C TRP A 237 -19.08 15.30 -3.71
N GLY A 238 -17.92 15.96 -3.60
CA GLY A 238 -16.73 15.67 -4.39
C GLY A 238 -15.88 14.55 -3.81
N GLY A 239 -14.75 14.24 -4.44
CA GLY A 239 -13.82 13.19 -3.99
C GLY A 239 -14.15 11.80 -4.53
N GLY A 240 -13.54 10.77 -3.96
CA GLY A 240 -13.82 9.37 -4.29
C GLY A 240 -12.76 8.47 -3.68
N ASP A 241 -12.87 7.17 -3.92
CA ASP A 241 -11.86 6.20 -3.51
C ASP A 241 -10.91 5.90 -4.66
N ALA A 242 -9.63 5.77 -4.33
CA ALA A 242 -8.62 5.17 -5.18
C ALA A 242 -7.70 4.31 -4.31
N GLY A 243 -6.97 3.39 -4.93
CA GLY A 243 -6.05 2.53 -4.23
C GLY A 243 -5.07 1.84 -5.16
N ARG A 244 -3.84 1.66 -4.68
CA ARG A 244 -2.91 0.66 -5.23
C ARG A 244 -3.35 -0.74 -4.82
N ASN A 245 -3.80 -1.52 -5.79
CA ASN A 245 -4.39 -2.84 -5.64
C ASN A 245 -3.56 -3.93 -6.34
N GLY A 246 -4.12 -5.14 -6.38
CA GLY A 246 -3.57 -6.29 -7.09
C GLY A 246 -2.55 -7.11 -6.30
N ASN A 247 -2.10 -8.20 -6.92
CA ASN A 247 -1.14 -9.11 -6.30
C ASN A 247 0.30 -8.75 -6.69
N ARG A 248 1.17 -8.65 -5.68
CA ARG A 248 2.58 -8.31 -5.87
C ARG A 248 3.32 -9.29 -6.81
N GLN A 249 2.91 -10.56 -6.84
CA GLN A 249 3.47 -11.60 -7.70
C GLN A 249 3.22 -11.35 -9.20
N TRP A 250 2.27 -10.46 -9.55
CA TRP A 250 2.06 -10.08 -10.94
C TRP A 250 3.13 -9.12 -11.45
N GLY A 251 3.97 -8.57 -10.55
CA GLY A 251 5.09 -7.70 -10.93
C GLY A 251 4.67 -6.36 -11.53
N LEU A 252 3.44 -5.88 -11.25
CA LEU A 252 2.94 -4.58 -11.70
C LEU A 252 2.44 -3.71 -10.53
N HIS A 253 2.41 -2.41 -10.76
CA HIS A 253 1.61 -1.47 -9.97
C HIS A 253 0.23 -1.37 -10.59
N LEU A 254 -0.78 -1.87 -9.89
CA LEU A 254 -2.16 -1.87 -10.34
C LEU A 254 -2.93 -0.88 -9.49
N TYR A 255 -3.68 0.00 -10.14
CA TYR A 255 -4.55 0.97 -9.48
C TYR A 255 -5.99 0.73 -9.87
N SER A 256 -6.90 0.90 -8.92
CA SER A 256 -8.30 1.10 -9.24
C SER A 256 -8.85 2.32 -8.53
N SER A 257 -9.67 3.10 -9.23
CA SER A 257 -10.37 4.26 -8.66
C SER A 257 -11.84 4.25 -9.00
N SER A 258 -12.59 4.99 -8.18
CA SER A 258 -13.93 5.46 -8.46
C SER A 258 -13.96 6.44 -9.64
N TYR A 259 -15.17 6.88 -10.00
CA TYR A 259 -15.36 7.92 -11.00
C TYR A 259 -14.67 9.22 -10.56
N PRO A 260 -13.83 9.86 -11.40
CA PRO A 260 -13.13 11.09 -11.02
C PRO A 260 -14.10 12.29 -11.04
N ILE A 261 -14.85 12.44 -9.94
CA ILE A 261 -15.95 13.40 -9.82
C ILE A 261 -15.46 14.82 -10.05
N CYS A 262 -14.31 15.22 -9.52
CA CYS A 262 -13.85 16.59 -9.64
C CYS A 262 -13.42 16.93 -11.06
N PHE A 263 -12.83 15.97 -11.80
CA PHE A 263 -12.56 16.11 -13.23
C PHE A 263 -13.83 16.21 -14.08
N ALA A 264 -14.83 15.37 -13.78
CA ALA A 264 -16.06 15.29 -14.57
C ALA A 264 -17.08 16.40 -14.23
N GLU A 265 -17.17 16.78 -12.96
CA GLU A 265 -18.18 17.67 -12.38
C GLU A 265 -17.50 18.85 -11.64
N PRO A 266 -16.83 19.77 -12.36
CA PRO A 266 -16.07 20.87 -11.74
C PRO A 266 -16.92 21.88 -10.94
N SER A 267 -18.25 21.78 -11.01
CA SER A 267 -19.14 22.55 -10.13
C SER A 267 -19.24 21.99 -8.70
N ILE A 268 -18.82 20.74 -8.48
CA ILE A 268 -18.85 20.08 -7.18
C ILE A 268 -17.52 20.31 -6.43
N CYS A 269 -16.39 20.11 -7.10
CA CYS A 269 -15.06 20.25 -6.53
C CYS A 269 -14.02 20.62 -7.63
N PRO A 270 -12.89 21.24 -7.25
CA PRO A 270 -11.84 21.58 -8.19
C PRO A 270 -11.06 20.35 -8.69
N PHE A 271 -10.58 20.39 -9.94
CA PHE A 271 -9.64 19.39 -10.48
C PHE A 271 -8.43 19.11 -9.58
N ALA A 272 -8.03 20.08 -8.77
CA ALA A 272 -6.91 19.93 -7.83
C ALA A 272 -7.09 18.74 -6.87
N ASP A 273 -8.33 18.43 -6.48
CA ASP A 273 -8.61 17.31 -5.56
C ASP A 273 -8.32 15.96 -6.22
N ASP A 274 -8.84 15.71 -7.43
CA ASP A 274 -8.55 14.47 -8.18
C ASP A 274 -7.10 14.41 -8.65
N GLN A 275 -6.47 15.54 -9.00
CA GLN A 275 -5.03 15.60 -9.28
C GLN A 275 -4.22 15.15 -8.07
N LYS A 276 -4.55 15.63 -6.86
CA LYS A 276 -3.89 15.20 -5.62
C LYS A 276 -4.09 13.71 -5.41
N THR A 277 -5.31 13.19 -5.56
CA THR A 277 -5.60 11.76 -5.40
C THR A 277 -4.74 10.90 -6.35
N VAL A 278 -4.62 11.29 -7.62
CA VAL A 278 -3.76 10.56 -8.58
C VAL A 278 -2.29 10.58 -8.15
N PHE A 279 -1.79 11.72 -7.67
CA PHE A 279 -0.43 11.82 -7.14
C PHE A 279 -0.23 10.97 -5.88
N HIS A 280 -1.21 10.95 -4.95
CA HIS A 280 -1.18 10.14 -3.73
C HIS A 280 -0.99 8.67 -4.06
N GLU A 281 -1.88 8.15 -4.93
CA GLU A 281 -1.84 6.75 -5.33
C GLU A 281 -0.53 6.42 -6.06
N TYR A 282 -0.09 7.30 -6.96
CA TYR A 282 1.18 7.08 -7.65
C TYR A 282 2.36 7.05 -6.69
N PHE A 283 2.34 7.83 -5.61
CA PHE A 283 3.42 7.80 -4.62
C PHE A 283 3.56 6.43 -3.96
N HIS A 284 2.49 5.66 -3.81
CA HIS A 284 2.60 4.27 -3.36
C HIS A 284 3.38 3.39 -4.35
N ALA A 285 3.39 3.67 -5.66
CA ALA A 285 4.31 2.99 -6.57
C ALA A 285 5.77 3.31 -6.26
N VAL A 286 6.09 4.58 -6.02
CA VAL A 286 7.43 5.02 -5.61
C VAL A 286 7.85 4.28 -4.35
N GLN A 287 7.02 4.28 -3.30
CA GLN A 287 7.30 3.58 -2.04
C GLN A 287 7.60 2.09 -2.25
N HIS A 288 6.73 1.40 -3.00
CA HIS A 288 6.85 -0.03 -3.23
C HIS A 288 7.98 -0.41 -4.19
N ALA A 289 8.38 0.49 -5.10
CA ALA A 289 9.47 0.24 -6.03
C ALA A 289 10.78 -0.09 -5.29
N PHE A 290 11.01 0.55 -4.14
CA PHE A 290 12.20 0.31 -3.32
C PHE A 290 12.09 -0.86 -2.35
N ILE A 291 11.03 -1.67 -2.42
CA ILE A 291 10.90 -2.87 -1.60
C ILE A 291 11.00 -4.06 -2.53
N ALA A 292 12.14 -4.74 -2.56
CA ALA A 292 12.36 -5.88 -3.42
C ALA A 292 11.87 -7.14 -2.71
N THR A 293 10.56 -7.26 -2.45
CA THR A 293 9.90 -8.50 -1.93
C THR A 293 8.50 -8.73 -2.45
N ALA A 294 8.22 -10.00 -2.79
CA ALA A 294 6.87 -10.49 -3.11
C ALA A 294 6.17 -11.09 -1.88
N ASN A 295 6.91 -11.39 -0.80
CA ASN A 295 6.35 -11.83 0.46
C ASN A 295 5.53 -10.69 1.09
N TRP A 296 4.30 -11.01 1.48
CA TRP A 296 3.35 -10.02 1.97
C TRP A 296 3.77 -9.45 3.33
N ASP A 297 4.18 -10.30 4.27
CA ASP A 297 4.56 -9.91 5.63
C ASP A 297 5.82 -9.03 5.61
N LEU A 298 6.87 -9.45 4.90
CA LEU A 298 8.11 -8.68 4.80
C LEU A 298 7.88 -7.34 4.08
N ARG A 299 7.01 -7.31 3.07
CA ARG A 299 6.67 -6.06 2.39
C ARG A 299 5.97 -5.10 3.35
N ASP A 300 5.04 -5.59 4.15
CA ASP A 300 4.28 -4.77 5.09
C ASP A 300 5.17 -4.27 6.25
N GLU A 301 6.14 -5.08 6.68
CA GLU A 301 7.20 -4.67 7.62
C GLU A 301 8.06 -3.53 7.04
N LEU A 302 8.57 -3.70 5.80
CA LEU A 302 9.42 -2.70 5.13
C LEU A 302 8.67 -1.42 4.74
N MET A 303 7.37 -1.52 4.43
CA MET A 303 6.48 -0.37 4.25
C MET A 303 6.11 0.29 5.57
N HIS A 304 6.27 -0.44 6.67
CA HIS A 304 5.76 -0.08 7.99
C HIS A 304 4.25 0.20 7.95
N ARG A 305 3.51 -0.69 7.29
CA ARG A 305 2.08 -0.51 6.95
C ARG A 305 1.19 -0.38 8.18
N GLU A 306 1.60 -0.92 9.33
CA GLU A 306 0.88 -0.75 10.60
C GLU A 306 0.84 0.70 11.08
N ASN A 307 1.82 1.52 10.66
CA ASN A 307 1.92 2.93 11.00
C ASN A 307 1.50 3.79 9.80
N ILE A 308 0.20 4.08 9.75
CA ILE A 308 -0.44 4.86 8.67
C ILE A 308 0.23 6.23 8.48
N TRP A 309 0.68 6.86 9.58
CA TRP A 309 1.36 8.15 9.51
C TRP A 309 2.60 8.12 8.61
N TRP A 310 3.25 6.96 8.47
CA TRP A 310 4.41 6.84 7.58
C TRP A 310 4.00 6.71 6.11
N SER A 311 3.30 5.62 5.80
CA SER A 311 3.02 5.24 4.41
C SER A 311 2.00 6.19 3.76
N GLU A 312 0.84 6.35 4.37
CA GLU A 312 -0.24 7.20 3.86
C GLU A 312 0.05 8.69 4.09
N GLY A 313 0.62 9.03 5.26
CA GLY A 313 1.06 10.40 5.52
C GLY A 313 2.13 10.88 4.55
N GLY A 314 3.07 10.01 4.19
CA GLY A 314 4.09 10.31 3.18
C GLY A 314 3.50 10.48 1.79
N ALA A 315 2.57 9.61 1.38
CA ALA A 315 1.84 9.76 0.12
C ALA A 315 1.03 11.06 0.08
N GLU A 316 0.35 11.41 1.18
CA GLU A 316 -0.43 12.63 1.29
C GLU A 316 0.46 13.87 1.21
N TYR A 317 1.54 13.98 2.00
CA TYR A 317 2.48 15.11 1.92
C TYR A 317 3.05 15.29 0.51
N MET A 318 3.52 14.20 -0.08
CA MET A 318 4.14 14.23 -1.40
C MET A 318 3.11 14.61 -2.48
N ALA A 319 1.87 14.13 -2.39
CA ALA A 319 0.81 14.53 -3.29
C ALA A 319 0.41 16.01 -3.14
N GLN A 320 0.32 16.50 -1.91
CA GLN A 320 -0.07 17.89 -1.61
C GLN A 320 0.94 18.90 -2.18
N VAL A 321 2.25 18.61 -2.06
CA VAL A 321 3.34 19.45 -2.57
C VAL A 321 3.58 19.22 -4.06
N GLY A 322 3.70 17.96 -4.49
CA GLY A 322 4.03 17.61 -5.87
C GLY A 322 2.95 18.03 -6.86
N SER A 323 1.66 17.83 -6.54
CA SER A 323 0.59 18.30 -7.42
C SER A 323 0.52 19.82 -7.48
N GLN A 324 0.87 20.53 -6.39
CA GLN A 324 0.94 21.99 -6.38
C GLN A 324 2.08 22.50 -7.27
N GLU A 325 3.28 21.93 -7.14
CA GLU A 325 4.44 22.27 -7.98
C GLU A 325 4.14 22.05 -9.47
N MET A 326 3.48 20.94 -9.81
CA MET A 326 3.15 20.61 -11.19
C MET A 326 2.01 21.49 -11.76
N ARG A 327 1.09 21.97 -10.91
CA ARG A 327 0.13 23.01 -11.29
C ARG A 327 0.79 24.38 -11.48
N ASP A 328 1.64 24.81 -10.55
CA ASP A 328 2.28 26.13 -10.57
C ASP A 328 3.26 26.28 -11.75
N SER A 329 3.89 25.18 -12.16
CA SER A 329 4.74 25.12 -13.36
C SER A 329 3.94 25.08 -14.68
N GLY A 330 2.62 24.87 -14.62
CA GLY A 330 1.74 24.75 -15.77
C GLY A 330 1.80 23.40 -16.49
N VAL A 331 2.35 22.37 -15.84
CA VAL A 331 2.32 20.99 -16.37
C VAL A 331 0.93 20.39 -16.20
N LEU A 332 0.29 20.62 -15.06
CA LEU A 332 -1.09 20.23 -14.83
C LEU A 332 -2.07 21.29 -15.30
N THR A 333 -3.24 20.84 -15.74
CA THR A 333 -4.39 21.67 -16.03
C THR A 333 -4.72 22.53 -14.81
N ALA A 334 -4.85 23.84 -15.05
CA ALA A 334 -5.08 24.81 -14.01
C ALA A 334 -6.37 24.52 -13.22
N SER A 335 -6.30 24.70 -11.91
CA SER A 335 -7.41 24.48 -11.00
C SER A 335 -7.30 25.41 -9.81
N GLU A 336 -8.41 25.91 -9.31
CA GLU A 336 -8.43 26.68 -8.06
C GLU A 336 -8.33 25.73 -6.87
N TRP A 337 -7.45 26.03 -5.92
CA TRP A 337 -7.34 25.26 -4.69
C TRP A 337 -6.91 26.17 -3.55
N ALA A 338 -7.19 25.75 -2.31
CA ALA A 338 -6.73 26.50 -1.16
C ALA A 338 -5.19 26.52 -1.11
N PRO A 339 -4.57 27.64 -0.69
CA PRO A 339 -3.13 27.71 -0.48
C PRO A 339 -2.64 26.58 0.43
N LEU A 340 -1.42 26.09 0.18
CA LEU A 340 -0.83 24.99 0.95
C LEU A 340 -0.87 25.22 2.47
N PRO A 341 -0.55 26.42 3.01
CA PRO A 341 -0.70 26.70 4.45
C PRO A 341 -2.12 26.56 4.99
N GLU A 342 -3.14 26.87 4.18
CA GLU A 342 -4.54 26.75 4.60
C GLU A 342 -4.96 25.28 4.65
N ARG A 343 -4.60 24.50 3.62
CA ARG A 343 -4.85 23.04 3.58
C ARG A 343 -4.20 22.30 4.74
N PHE A 344 -2.92 22.57 4.99
CA PHE A 344 -2.19 22.02 6.13
C PHE A 344 -2.74 22.55 7.46
N GLY A 345 -3.23 23.79 7.47
CA GLY A 345 -3.98 24.35 8.60
C GLY A 345 -5.17 23.47 8.97
N TRP A 346 -6.02 23.08 8.01
CA TRP A 346 -7.16 22.17 8.26
C TRP A 346 -6.73 20.83 8.87
N MET A 347 -5.64 20.23 8.38
CA MET A 347 -5.09 18.99 8.95
C MET A 347 -4.69 19.14 10.43
N ILE A 348 -4.19 20.31 10.85
CA ILE A 348 -3.90 20.55 12.28
C ILE A 348 -5.16 20.53 13.12
N TRP A 349 -6.27 21.08 12.63
CA TRP A 349 -7.52 21.07 13.37
C TRP A 349 -7.98 19.64 13.64
N ASP A 350 -7.96 18.75 12.64
CA ASP A 350 -8.32 17.33 12.80
C ASP A 350 -7.46 16.65 13.88
N ILE A 351 -6.14 16.88 13.84
CA ILE A 351 -5.19 16.30 14.78
C ILE A 351 -5.43 16.83 16.20
N GLN A 352 -5.58 18.14 16.36
CA GLN A 352 -5.76 18.77 17.67
C GLN A 352 -7.11 18.43 18.30
N GLU A 353 -8.17 18.33 17.49
CA GLU A 353 -9.48 17.85 17.94
C GLU A 353 -9.38 16.41 18.44
N TRP A 354 -8.79 15.52 17.63
CA TRP A 354 -8.62 14.12 18.04
C TRP A 354 -7.76 13.98 19.31
N MET A 355 -6.65 14.73 19.42
CA MET A 355 -5.78 14.70 20.60
C MET A 355 -6.49 15.23 21.86
N SER A 356 -7.38 16.20 21.71
CA SER A 356 -8.21 16.71 22.82
C SER A 356 -9.19 15.64 23.32
N ASP A 357 -9.79 14.87 22.40
CA ASP A 357 -10.74 13.81 22.72
C ASP A 357 -10.06 12.53 23.22
N ASN A 358 -8.77 12.35 22.91
CA ASN A 358 -7.97 11.16 23.22
C ASN A 358 -6.72 11.48 24.08
N PRO A 359 -6.89 12.03 25.30
CA PRO A 359 -5.77 12.49 26.11
C PRO A 359 -4.82 11.34 26.49
N GLY A 360 -3.54 11.51 26.17
CA GLY A 360 -2.48 10.53 26.46
C GLY A 360 -2.30 9.44 25.40
N GLN A 361 -3.05 9.50 24.29
CA GLN A 361 -2.80 8.69 23.10
C GLN A 361 -1.96 9.46 22.09
N SER A 362 -1.23 8.75 21.24
CA SER A 362 -0.44 9.33 20.15
C SER A 362 -1.13 9.07 18.80
N PRO A 363 -1.31 10.09 17.95
CA PRO A 363 -1.79 9.89 16.58
C PRO A 363 -0.89 8.96 15.76
N SER A 364 0.39 8.83 16.11
CA SER A 364 1.33 7.91 15.45
C SER A 364 0.96 6.43 15.60
N THR A 365 0.05 6.11 16.53
CA THR A 365 -0.41 4.74 16.82
C THR A 365 -1.78 4.42 16.22
N ILE A 366 -2.40 5.39 15.53
CA ILE A 366 -3.68 5.20 14.87
C ILE A 366 -3.48 4.27 13.66
N GLY A 367 -4.15 3.12 13.72
CA GLY A 367 -4.25 2.18 12.61
C GLY A 367 -5.45 2.44 11.71
N TYR A 368 -5.74 1.49 10.81
CA TYR A 368 -6.85 1.63 9.87
C TYR A 368 -8.19 1.57 10.60
N GLY A 369 -9.12 2.46 10.24
CA GLY A 369 -10.44 2.56 10.83
C GLY A 369 -10.97 3.98 10.82
N ASP A 370 -11.95 4.24 11.68
CA ASP A 370 -12.69 5.51 11.72
C ASP A 370 -11.77 6.74 11.91
N ASP A 371 -10.69 6.59 12.67
CA ASP A 371 -9.72 7.66 12.95
C ASP A 371 -8.58 7.73 11.92
N GLY A 372 -8.59 6.88 10.88
CA GLY A 372 -7.50 6.79 9.90
C GLY A 372 -7.15 8.13 9.25
N HIS A 373 -8.15 8.97 8.98
CA HIS A 373 -7.96 10.32 8.43
C HIS A 373 -7.03 11.20 9.30
N VAL A 374 -7.07 11.06 10.62
CA VAL A 374 -6.17 11.77 11.55
C VAL A 374 -4.73 11.30 11.36
N ALA A 375 -4.52 10.00 11.14
CA ALA A 375 -3.19 9.46 10.89
C ALA A 375 -2.59 9.97 9.57
N TYR A 376 -3.42 10.17 8.53
CA TYR A 376 -3.00 10.78 7.27
C TYR A 376 -2.57 12.24 7.50
N SER A 377 -3.43 13.03 8.16
CA SER A 377 -3.14 14.42 8.51
C SER A 377 -1.87 14.55 9.36
N TYR A 378 -1.74 13.74 10.40
CA TYR A 378 -0.56 13.71 11.28
C TYR A 378 0.69 13.31 10.52
N GLY A 379 0.59 12.27 9.69
CA GLY A 379 1.69 11.79 8.88
C GLY A 379 2.16 12.76 7.81
N ALA A 380 1.23 13.51 7.19
CA ALA A 380 1.55 14.54 6.23
C ALA A 380 2.35 15.69 6.89
N TRP A 381 1.96 16.10 8.09
CA TRP A 381 2.72 17.05 8.89
C TRP A 381 4.07 16.50 9.35
N ALA A 382 4.15 15.23 9.70
CA ALA A 382 5.41 14.59 10.07
C ALA A 382 6.42 14.63 8.91
N HIS A 383 5.95 14.32 7.70
CA HIS A 383 6.79 14.39 6.49
C HIS A 383 7.17 15.83 6.12
N ALA A 384 6.28 16.80 6.31
CA ALA A 384 6.61 18.21 6.16
C ALA A 384 7.73 18.64 7.14
N TYR A 385 7.66 18.19 8.39
CA TYR A 385 8.67 18.48 9.41
C TYR A 385 10.02 17.82 9.10
N LEU A 386 10.02 16.56 8.65
CA LEU A 386 11.23 15.86 8.20
C LEU A 386 11.87 16.57 6.99
N ALA A 387 11.07 16.95 5.99
CA ALA A 387 11.53 17.67 4.81
C ALA A 387 12.16 19.03 5.19
N PHE A 388 11.55 19.76 6.13
CA PHE A 388 12.09 21.02 6.64
C PHE A 388 13.43 20.84 7.38
N LYS A 389 13.54 19.84 8.27
CA LYS A 389 14.77 19.62 9.06
C LYS A 389 15.93 19.07 8.24
N PHE A 390 15.65 18.18 7.29
CA PHE A 390 16.67 17.35 6.66
C PHE A 390 16.81 17.53 5.15
N SER A 391 16.01 18.42 4.54
CA SER A 391 15.81 18.60 3.08
C SER A 391 14.77 17.64 2.50
N PRO A 392 13.88 18.09 1.60
CA PRO A 392 12.84 17.23 1.02
C PRO A 392 13.37 16.02 0.25
N GLY A 393 14.59 16.11 -0.31
CA GLY A 393 15.17 15.05 -1.14
C GLY A 393 15.55 13.78 -0.38
N VAL A 394 15.84 13.84 0.93
CA VAL A 394 16.43 12.69 1.65
C VAL A 394 15.48 11.50 1.77
N LEU A 395 14.16 11.73 1.69
CA LEU A 395 13.17 10.67 1.66
C LEU A 395 13.35 9.76 0.42
N LEU A 396 13.51 10.37 -0.75
CA LEU A 396 13.68 9.65 -2.02
C LEU A 396 15.14 9.20 -2.24
N ASP A 397 16.11 10.05 -1.86
CA ASP A 397 17.52 9.83 -2.17
C ASP A 397 18.25 8.93 -1.17
N THR A 398 17.70 8.76 0.05
CA THR A 398 18.37 8.03 1.13
C THR A 398 17.46 7.04 1.84
N PHE A 399 16.26 7.44 2.29
CA PHE A 399 15.39 6.55 3.06
C PHE A 399 14.93 5.34 2.25
N TYR A 400 14.21 5.56 1.14
CA TYR A 400 13.69 4.45 0.35
C TYR A 400 14.78 3.54 -0.22
N PRO A 401 15.89 4.04 -0.80
CA PRO A 401 17.00 3.21 -1.26
C PRO A 401 17.61 2.32 -0.17
N GLY A 402 17.55 2.73 1.10
CA GLY A 402 18.09 1.98 2.23
C GLY A 402 17.18 0.86 2.77
N LEU A 403 15.91 0.79 2.36
CA LEU A 403 14.91 -0.09 2.99
C LEU A 403 15.30 -1.58 2.97
N ASN A 404 15.71 -2.12 1.82
CA ASN A 404 16.01 -3.55 1.72
C ASN A 404 17.26 -3.98 2.51
N GLU A 405 18.19 -3.04 2.74
CA GLU A 405 19.45 -3.30 3.43
C GLU A 405 19.32 -3.08 4.95
N LEU A 406 18.64 -2.01 5.35
CA LEU A 406 18.63 -1.54 6.74
C LEU A 406 17.31 -1.83 7.47
N GLY A 407 16.29 -2.31 6.75
CA GLY A 407 14.92 -2.33 7.27
C GLY A 407 14.36 -0.92 7.47
N TRP A 408 13.11 -0.82 7.93
CA TRP A 408 12.46 0.48 8.08
C TRP A 408 13.13 1.38 9.13
N GLU A 409 13.33 0.87 10.35
CA GLU A 409 13.91 1.66 11.45
C GLU A 409 15.39 1.99 11.18
N GLY A 410 16.16 1.05 10.62
CA GLY A 410 17.54 1.30 10.24
C GLY A 410 17.66 2.34 9.12
N ALA A 411 16.78 2.29 8.11
CA ALA A 411 16.73 3.30 7.07
C ALA A 411 16.32 4.67 7.62
N PHE A 412 15.38 4.72 8.56
CA PHE A 412 14.98 5.94 9.26
C PHE A 412 16.16 6.56 10.00
N ALA A 413 16.83 5.78 10.85
CA ALA A 413 17.98 6.23 11.63
C ALA A 413 19.16 6.66 10.76
N ASN A 414 19.43 5.94 9.67
CA ASN A 414 20.47 6.31 8.70
C ASN A 414 20.16 7.63 7.98
N THR A 415 18.89 7.88 7.67
CA THR A 415 18.47 9.09 6.93
C THR A 415 18.43 10.33 7.81
N TYR A 416 17.85 10.20 9.01
CA TYR A 416 17.53 11.35 9.86
C TYR A 416 18.45 11.48 11.08
N GLY A 417 19.36 10.53 11.30
CA GLY A 417 20.32 10.55 12.40
C GLY A 417 19.69 10.36 13.79
N MET A 418 18.43 9.92 13.85
CA MET A 418 17.68 9.62 15.07
C MET A 418 16.70 8.46 14.81
N ASN A 419 16.32 7.72 15.84
CA ASN A 419 15.29 6.68 15.71
C ASN A 419 13.89 7.32 15.60
N SER A 420 12.93 6.55 15.08
CA SER A 420 11.56 7.03 14.86
C SER A 420 10.84 7.41 16.15
N ALA A 421 11.09 6.71 17.26
CA ALA A 421 10.47 7.00 18.55
C ALA A 421 10.91 8.37 19.11
N ASP A 422 12.20 8.68 19.04
CA ASP A 422 12.75 9.98 19.43
C ASP A 422 12.22 11.09 18.51
N PHE A 423 12.06 10.80 17.21
CA PHE A 423 11.45 11.73 16.26
C PHE A 423 10.00 12.04 16.64
N ILE A 424 9.18 11.04 16.94
CA ILE A 424 7.77 11.25 17.31
C ILE A 424 7.65 12.12 18.56
N VAL A 425 8.49 11.90 19.58
CA VAL A 425 8.52 12.76 20.77
C VAL A 425 8.83 14.20 20.41
N GLU A 426 9.85 14.44 19.58
CA GLU A 426 10.20 15.78 19.12
C GLU A 426 9.09 16.42 18.26
N PHE A 427 8.47 15.62 17.39
CA PHE A 427 7.42 16.07 16.48
C PHE A 427 6.13 16.44 17.25
N ASP A 428 5.76 15.68 18.28
CA ASP A 428 4.62 16.01 19.13
C ASP A 428 4.83 17.33 19.89
N GLU A 429 6.06 17.62 20.32
CA GLU A 429 6.41 18.93 20.89
C GLU A 429 6.27 20.06 19.85
N PHE A 430 6.69 19.81 18.61
CA PHE A 430 6.51 20.74 17.51
C PHE A 430 5.02 21.01 17.25
N MET A 431 4.20 19.97 17.15
CA MET A 431 2.76 20.02 16.85
C MET A 431 1.92 20.73 17.94
N ALA A 432 2.45 20.86 19.15
CA ALA A 432 1.81 21.62 20.23
C ALA A 432 1.92 23.16 20.05
N GLN A 433 2.64 23.63 19.03
CA GLN A 433 2.76 25.06 18.74
C GLN A 433 1.53 25.63 18.01
N PRO A 434 1.34 26.95 18.05
CA PRO A 434 0.29 27.62 17.28
C PRO A 434 0.38 27.37 15.77
N VAL A 435 -0.76 27.22 15.09
CA VAL A 435 -0.85 26.93 13.64
C VAL A 435 -0.04 27.92 12.79
N ASP A 436 -0.03 29.20 13.16
CA ASP A 436 0.71 30.25 12.46
C ASP A 436 2.23 30.05 12.53
N VAL A 437 2.74 29.34 13.53
CA VAL A 437 4.15 28.91 13.61
C VAL A 437 4.39 27.65 12.78
N LEU A 438 3.47 26.68 12.84
CA LEU A 438 3.60 25.41 12.14
C LEU A 438 3.71 25.60 10.63
N VAL A 439 2.85 26.44 10.05
CA VAL A 439 2.79 26.63 8.59
C VAL A 439 4.01 27.34 8.00
N GLU A 440 4.89 27.94 8.82
CA GLU A 440 6.11 28.59 8.35
C GLU A 440 7.15 27.61 7.77
N ILE A 441 7.02 26.31 8.05
CA ILE A 441 7.95 25.28 7.55
C ILE A 441 7.60 24.80 6.13
N LEU A 442 6.40 25.12 5.65
CA LEU A 442 5.90 24.63 4.36
C LEU A 442 6.61 25.34 3.19
N PRO A 443 6.82 24.66 2.06
CA PRO A 443 7.58 25.17 0.91
C PRO A 443 6.93 26.35 0.18
#